data_AF-A0A382T1G2-F1
#
_entry.id   AF-A0A382T1G2-F1
#
_cell.length_a   1.000
_cell.length_b   1.000
_cell.length_c   1.000
_cell.angle_alpha   90.00
_cell.angle_beta   90.00
_cell.angle_gamma   90.00
#
_symmetry.space_group_name_H-M   'P 1'
#
loop_
_entity.id
_entity.type
_entity.pdbx_description
1 polymer ?
#
loop_
_entity_poly.entity_id
_entity_poly.type
_entity_poly.pdbx_seq_one_letter_code
_entity_poly.pdbx_strand_id
1 'polypeptide(L)'
;MPSRIRTAKRKRSVPEGVWMKCPECDEQLYRKEVERNLSVCTKCDHHIRIGARTRLKYFLDADSQEEIFGNLVSQDPLHFRDSKRYRDRVYEAQKKTGEKDALVTVKGTLKGYS
;
A
#
# COMPACT_ATOMS: atom_id res chain seq x y z
N MET A 1 31.13 15.69 -48.61
CA MET A 1 30.41 14.60 -47.91
C MET A 1 29.51 15.22 -46.85
N PRO A 2 28.21 14.91 -46.81
CA PRO A 2 27.32 15.57 -45.85
C PRO A 2 27.53 15.02 -44.43
N SER A 3 27.43 15.91 -43.45
CA SER A 3 27.66 15.66 -42.02
C SER A 3 26.64 14.65 -41.45
N ARG A 4 27.14 13.67 -40.67
CA ARG A 4 26.32 12.67 -39.97
C ARG A 4 25.39 13.36 -38.97
N ILE A 5 24.08 13.23 -39.17
CA ILE A 5 23.05 13.64 -38.20
C ILE A 5 23.24 12.82 -36.92
N ARG A 6 23.69 13.46 -35.84
CA ARG A 6 23.72 12.88 -34.49
C ARG A 6 22.32 12.93 -33.90
N THR A 7 21.59 11.82 -33.97
CA THR A 7 20.37 11.63 -33.18
C THR A 7 20.75 11.41 -31.72
N ALA A 8 20.52 12.42 -30.88
CA ALA A 8 20.60 12.28 -29.44
C ALA A 8 19.53 11.28 -28.97
N LYS A 9 19.93 10.04 -28.69
CA LYS A 9 19.08 9.03 -28.04
C LYS A 9 18.72 9.52 -26.64
N ARG A 10 17.61 10.25 -26.50
CA ARG A 10 16.95 10.46 -25.21
C ARG A 10 16.39 9.10 -24.77
N LYS A 11 17.16 8.36 -23.96
CA LYS A 11 16.66 7.21 -23.22
C LYS A 11 15.66 7.75 -22.19
N ARG A 12 14.36 7.73 -22.52
CA ARG A 12 13.30 7.87 -21.52
C ARG A 12 13.32 6.59 -20.69
N SER A 13 13.88 6.62 -19.49
CA SER A 13 13.75 5.51 -18.54
C SER A 13 12.28 5.45 -18.09
N VAL A 14 11.69 4.26 -18.14
CA VAL A 14 10.38 4.01 -17.54
C VAL A 14 10.55 4.18 -16.02
N PRO A 15 9.70 4.97 -15.34
CA PRO A 15 9.75 5.10 -13.89
C PRO A 15 9.60 3.73 -13.21
N GLU A 16 10.34 3.50 -12.12
CA GLU A 16 10.13 2.32 -11.28
C GLU A 16 8.70 2.30 -10.71
N GLY A 17 8.16 1.10 -10.47
CA GLY A 17 6.83 0.93 -9.85
C GLY A 17 5.63 1.09 -10.79
N VAL A 18 5.85 1.30 -12.09
CA VAL A 18 4.80 1.35 -13.13
C VAL A 18 4.11 -0.01 -13.30
N TRP A 19 4.86 -1.10 -13.13
CA TRP A 19 4.37 -2.46 -13.27
C TRP A 19 4.46 -3.25 -11.97
N MET A 20 3.59 -4.23 -11.79
CA MET A 20 3.61 -5.16 -10.65
C MET A 20 3.21 -6.57 -11.10
N LYS A 21 3.70 -7.59 -10.38
CA LYS A 21 3.36 -9.00 -10.64
C LYS A 21 2.16 -9.41 -9.79
N CYS A 22 1.21 -10.15 -10.35
CA CYS A 22 0.16 -10.80 -9.57
C CYS A 22 0.77 -11.95 -8.73
N PRO A 23 0.47 -12.05 -7.41
CA PRO A 23 0.98 -13.14 -6.59
C PRO A 23 0.32 -14.50 -6.87
N GLU A 24 -0.83 -14.52 -7.55
CA GLU A 24 -1.61 -15.73 -7.82
C GLU A 24 -1.35 -16.30 -9.21
N CYS A 25 -1.50 -15.49 -10.26
CA CYS A 25 -1.37 -15.94 -11.66
C CYS A 25 -0.05 -15.54 -12.32
N ASP A 26 0.85 -14.89 -11.58
CA ASP A 26 2.17 -14.44 -12.05
C ASP A 26 2.17 -13.43 -13.22
N GLU A 27 1.01 -12.95 -13.66
CA GLU A 27 0.89 -11.95 -14.73
C GLU A 27 1.54 -10.62 -14.35
N GLN A 28 2.18 -9.98 -15.34
CA GLN A 28 2.64 -8.60 -15.25
C GLN A 28 1.48 -7.61 -15.49
N LEU A 29 1.13 -6.84 -14.46
CA LEU A 29 0.00 -5.91 -14.45
C LEU A 29 0.48 -4.45 -14.43
N TYR A 30 -0.26 -3.57 -15.11
CA TYR A 30 -0.02 -2.14 -15.00
C TYR A 30 -0.58 -1.63 -13.66
N ARG A 31 0.28 -1.07 -12.80
CA ARG A 31 -0.08 -0.76 -11.41
C ARG A 31 -1.29 0.18 -11.30
N LYS A 32 -1.36 1.21 -12.15
CA LYS A 32 -2.49 2.17 -12.15
C LYS A 32 -3.82 1.56 -12.58
N GLU A 33 -3.82 0.48 -13.36
CA GLU A 33 -5.05 -0.25 -13.69
C GLU A 33 -5.52 -1.06 -12.51
N VAL A 34 -4.61 -1.75 -11.82
CA VAL A 34 -4.89 -2.49 -10.60
C VAL A 34 -5.43 -1.56 -9.50
N GLU A 35 -4.83 -0.38 -9.31
CA GLU A 35 -5.30 0.61 -8.33
C GLU A 35 -6.70 1.16 -8.65
N ARG A 36 -7.02 1.35 -9.95
CA ARG A 36 -8.37 1.73 -10.40
C ARG A 36 -9.38 0.59 -10.21
N ASN A 37 -8.93 -0.65 -10.35
CA ASN A 37 -9.72 -1.86 -10.11
C ASN A 37 -9.70 -2.31 -8.64
N LEU A 38 -9.53 -1.37 -7.69
CA LEU A 38 -9.56 -1.62 -6.25
C LEU A 38 -8.61 -2.72 -5.76
N SER A 39 -7.45 -2.83 -6.43
CA SER A 39 -6.42 -3.84 -6.15
C SER A 39 -6.87 -5.28 -6.40
N VAL A 40 -7.76 -5.49 -7.37
CA VAL A 40 -8.13 -6.81 -7.89
C VAL A 40 -7.42 -7.05 -9.22
N CYS A 41 -6.85 -8.25 -9.38
CA CYS A 41 -6.15 -8.65 -10.60
C CYS A 41 -7.10 -8.64 -11.82
N THR A 42 -6.73 -7.92 -12.87
CA THR A 42 -7.54 -7.81 -14.10
C THR A 42 -7.50 -9.06 -14.99
N LYS A 43 -6.74 -10.09 -14.62
CA LYS A 43 -6.64 -11.36 -15.37
C LYS A 43 -7.28 -12.55 -14.68
N CYS A 44 -7.13 -12.66 -13.35
CA CYS A 44 -7.57 -13.84 -12.59
C CYS A 44 -8.51 -13.53 -11.43
N ASP A 45 -8.91 -12.27 -11.25
CA ASP A 45 -9.81 -11.82 -10.19
C ASP A 45 -9.28 -12.01 -8.75
N HIS A 46 -8.00 -12.35 -8.59
CA HIS A 46 -7.37 -12.44 -7.28
C HIS A 46 -7.31 -11.07 -6.58
N HIS A 47 -7.74 -11.04 -5.31
CA HIS A 47 -7.72 -9.86 -4.47
C HIS A 47 -6.33 -9.63 -3.87
N ILE A 48 -5.62 -8.63 -4.40
CA ILE A 48 -4.28 -8.29 -3.94
C ILE A 48 -4.37 -7.56 -2.60
N ARG A 49 -3.44 -7.87 -1.69
CA ARG A 49 -3.37 -7.24 -0.37
C ARG A 49 -3.21 -5.72 -0.49
N ILE A 50 -4.03 -4.98 0.24
CA ILE A 50 -3.90 -3.53 0.44
C ILE A 50 -3.78 -3.18 1.93
N GLY A 51 -3.25 -2.00 2.23
CA GLY A 51 -3.18 -1.47 3.59
C GLY A 51 -4.55 -1.04 4.13
N ALA A 52 -4.66 -0.91 5.45
CA ALA A 52 -5.89 -0.53 6.13
C ALA A 52 -6.37 0.87 5.68
N ARG A 53 -5.48 1.86 5.62
CA ARG A 53 -5.82 3.22 5.15
C ARG A 53 -6.30 3.26 3.71
N THR A 54 -5.69 2.48 2.81
CA THR A 54 -6.16 2.37 1.42
C THR A 54 -7.57 1.78 1.36
N ARG A 55 -7.85 0.76 2.17
CA ARG A 55 -9.19 0.17 2.25
C ARG A 55 -10.23 1.16 2.75
N LEU A 56 -9.93 1.89 3.82
CA LEU A 56 -10.81 2.93 4.38
C LEU A 56 -11.08 4.04 3.37
N LYS A 57 -10.05 4.47 2.60
CA LYS A 57 -10.20 5.43 1.50
C LYS A 57 -11.13 4.96 0.39
N TYR A 58 -11.13 3.67 0.06
CA TYR A 58 -12.04 3.12 -0.95
C TYR A 58 -13.46 2.90 -0.42
N PHE A 59 -13.62 2.72 0.89
CA PHE A 59 -14.88 2.36 1.51
C PHE A 59 -15.70 3.58 1.94
N LEU A 60 -15.08 4.51 2.67
CA LEU A 60 -15.77 5.69 3.22
C LEU A 60 -15.85 6.83 2.20
N ASP A 61 -16.84 7.70 2.38
CA ASP A 61 -16.99 8.91 1.57
C ASP A 61 -15.76 9.83 1.73
N ALA A 62 -15.40 10.53 0.66
CA ALA A 62 -14.31 11.49 0.70
C ALA A 62 -14.58 12.59 1.73
N ASP A 63 -13.51 13.06 2.38
CA ASP A 63 -13.52 14.15 3.37
C ASP A 63 -14.41 13.91 4.62
N SER A 64 -14.89 12.67 4.83
CA SER A 64 -15.69 12.29 6.01
C SER A 64 -14.89 11.65 7.14
N GLN A 65 -13.60 11.38 6.92
CA GLN A 65 -12.80 10.48 7.76
C GLN A 65 -12.20 11.17 8.99
N GLU A 66 -12.48 10.62 10.16
CA GLU A 66 -11.91 11.00 11.45
C GLU A 66 -11.22 9.77 12.09
N GLU A 67 -9.89 9.80 12.20
CA GLU A 67 -9.14 8.70 12.82
C GLU A 67 -9.28 8.70 14.34
N ILE A 68 -9.65 7.55 14.88
CA ILE A 68 -9.81 7.32 16.31
C ILE A 68 -8.62 6.52 16.82
N PHE A 69 -8.08 6.93 17.97
CA PHE A 69 -6.95 6.26 18.64
C PHE A 69 -5.66 6.20 17.81
N GLY A 70 -5.45 7.14 16.87
CA GLY A 70 -4.24 7.20 16.03
C GLY A 70 -2.90 7.39 16.79
N ASN A 71 -2.94 7.53 18.12
CA ASN A 71 -1.76 7.58 18.99
C ASN A 71 -1.57 6.35 19.87
N LEU A 72 -2.45 5.35 19.78
CA LEU A 72 -2.33 4.11 20.51
C LEU A 72 -1.13 3.30 20.00
N VAL A 73 -0.34 2.79 20.93
CA VAL A 73 0.85 1.97 20.64
C VAL A 73 0.89 0.79 21.61
N SER A 74 1.35 -0.36 21.11
CA SER A 74 1.50 -1.55 21.95
C SER A 74 2.63 -1.36 22.97
N GLN A 75 2.43 -1.87 24.19
CA GLN A 75 3.44 -1.89 25.24
C GLN A 75 3.92 -3.31 25.53
N ASP A 76 5.04 -3.43 26.23
CA ASP A 76 5.67 -4.72 26.56
C ASP A 76 5.82 -4.90 28.09
N PRO A 77 4.70 -5.11 28.82
CA PRO A 77 4.73 -5.30 30.28
C PRO A 77 5.33 -6.65 30.68
N LEU A 78 5.31 -7.63 29.78
CA LEU A 78 5.83 -8.99 30.04
C LEU A 78 7.32 -9.12 29.71
N HIS A 79 7.95 -8.08 29.15
CA HIS A 79 9.30 -8.15 28.60
C HIS A 79 9.48 -9.36 27.67
N PHE A 80 8.48 -9.60 26.82
CA PHE A 80 8.34 -10.85 26.10
C PHE A 80 9.45 -11.02 25.05
N ARG A 81 9.98 -12.23 24.99
CA ARG A 81 11.04 -12.61 24.05
C ARG A 81 10.83 -14.04 23.57
N ASP A 82 10.81 -14.18 22.26
CA ASP A 82 10.94 -15.46 21.56
C ASP A 82 12.29 -15.50 20.82
N SER A 83 12.33 -15.92 19.56
CA SER A 83 13.50 -15.75 18.69
C SER A 83 13.95 -14.28 18.53
N LYS A 84 13.06 -13.30 18.75
CA LYS A 84 13.34 -11.86 18.78
C LYS A 84 12.67 -11.22 20.01
N ARG A 85 13.14 -10.05 20.44
CA ARG A 85 12.41 -9.29 21.48
C ARG A 85 11.13 -8.72 20.89
N TYR A 86 10.04 -8.71 21.65
CA TYR A 86 8.76 -8.19 21.18
C TYR A 86 8.87 -6.74 20.67
N ARG A 87 9.58 -5.87 21.40
CA ARG A 87 9.82 -4.48 20.99
C ARG A 87 10.49 -4.35 19.62
N ASP A 88 11.43 -5.24 19.31
CA ASP A 88 12.12 -5.23 18.01
C ASP A 88 11.16 -5.63 16.88
N ARG A 89 10.26 -6.59 17.13
CA ARG A 89 9.21 -6.98 16.17
C ARG A 89 8.24 -5.83 15.91
N VAL A 90 7.79 -5.15 16.96
CA VAL A 90 6.91 -3.98 16.85
C VAL A 90 7.59 -2.89 16.02
N TYR A 91 8.84 -2.55 16.33
CA TYR A 91 9.59 -1.54 15.57
C TYR A 91 9.76 -1.91 14.09
N GLU A 92 10.15 -3.16 13.78
CA GLU A 92 10.26 -3.65 12.40
C GLU A 92 8.92 -3.57 11.65
N ALA A 93 7.82 -3.95 12.30
CA ALA A 93 6.48 -3.90 11.72
C ALA A 93 6.02 -2.46 11.47
N GLN A 94 6.21 -1.55 12.43
CA GLN A 94 5.90 -0.13 12.29
C GLN A 94 6.71 0.50 11.16
N LYS A 95 8.00 0.17 11.05
CA LYS A 95 8.86 0.65 9.95
C LYS A 95 8.41 0.12 8.58
N LYS A 96 8.00 -1.14 8.51
CA LYS A 96 7.56 -1.78 7.26
C LYS A 96 6.20 -1.29 6.77
N THR A 97 5.27 -1.04 7.70
CA THR A 97 3.88 -0.72 7.40
C THR A 97 3.57 0.77 7.45
N GLY A 98 4.32 1.55 8.23
CA GLY A 98 4.02 2.94 8.56
C GLY A 98 2.91 3.08 9.61
N GLU A 99 2.33 1.99 10.10
CA GLU A 99 1.22 2.02 11.07
C GLU A 99 1.72 1.75 12.49
N LYS A 100 1.02 2.29 13.50
CA LYS A 100 1.37 2.11 14.91
C LYS A 100 0.97 0.74 15.48
N ASP A 101 -0.12 0.17 14.97
CA ASP A 101 -0.66 -1.13 15.35
C ASP A 101 -1.30 -1.80 14.10
N ALA A 102 -1.75 -3.04 14.24
CA ALA A 102 -2.41 -3.81 13.19
C ALA A 102 -3.85 -3.36 12.89
N LEU A 103 -4.43 -2.48 13.73
CA LEU A 103 -5.77 -1.94 13.58
C LEU A 103 -5.72 -0.42 13.36
N VAL A 104 -6.47 0.05 12.37
CA VAL A 104 -6.74 1.47 12.14
C VAL A 104 -8.23 1.69 12.28
N THR A 105 -8.62 2.54 13.23
CA THR A 105 -10.03 2.84 13.52
C THR A 105 -10.36 4.22 12.96
N VAL A 106 -11.37 4.31 12.12
CA VAL A 106 -11.82 5.57 11.51
C VAL A 106 -13.34 5.64 11.59
N LYS A 107 -13.84 6.78 12.03
CA LYS A 107 -15.24 7.18 11.86
C LYS A 107 -15.38 7.93 10.55
N GLY A 108 -16.48 7.71 9.84
CA GLY A 108 -16.80 8.45 8.62
C GLY A 108 -18.17 8.05 8.12
N THR A 109 -18.55 8.56 6.95
CA THR A 109 -19.84 8.23 6.33
C THR A 109 -19.67 7.25 5.17
N LEU A 110 -20.74 6.52 4.87
CA LEU A 110 -20.84 5.66 3.69
C LEU A 110 -22.11 6.03 2.94
N LYS A 111 -22.00 6.53 1.72
CA LYS A 111 -23.14 6.98 0.91
C LYS A 111 -24.01 8.00 1.65
N GLY A 112 -23.39 8.88 2.44
CA GLY A 112 -24.06 9.90 3.25
C GLY A 112 -24.65 9.44 4.57
N TYR A 113 -24.51 8.15 4.94
CA TYR A 113 -24.95 7.62 6.23
C TYR A 113 -23.79 7.58 7.23
N SER A 114 -24.02 8.05 8.46
CA SER A 114 -23.04 8.07 9.57
C SER A 114 -23.17 6.86 10.48
#